data_AF-A0A2E8REC8-F1
#
_entry.id   AF-A0A2E8REC8-F1
#
_cell.length_a   1.000
_cell.length_b   1.000
_cell.length_c   1.000
_cell.angle_alpha   90.00
_cell.angle_beta   90.00
_cell.angle_gamma   90.00
#
_symmetry.space_group_name_H-M   'P 1'
#
loop_
_entity.id
_entity.type
_entity.pdbx_description
1 polymer ?
#
loop_
_entity_poly.entity_id
_entity_poly.type
_entity_poly.pdbx_seq_one_letter_code
_entity_poly.pdbx_strand_id
1 'polypeptide(L)'
;MTKVVHLLGEQDAVYLAIADRLERAGATFSKNIEDADLIIAVGRTSLTTSEIDIAVIPAKEKNPNAKLIFRVHDILVPQQVNGWGSKILSDWVDWVKDGSEGNPPEDVEARHWVHIRDATDAITQISLSEADIAVGVIDLAGRRAWSSDAVLDEMKLLWRRYTDSLYLTHTVESLTNVPSPASQQFEGKISRPNLAPLHDAMLAAGREEGWRPLTAMRVGLMELFAHSQGE
;
A
#
# COMPACT_ATOMS: atom_id res chain seq x y z
N MET A 1 11.55 -16.52 18.39
CA MET A 1 10.71 -17.76 18.38
C MET A 1 9.70 -17.65 17.24
N THR A 2 9.12 -18.75 16.72
CA THR A 2 7.99 -18.65 15.79
C THR A 2 6.76 -18.17 16.55
N LYS A 3 6.20 -17.00 16.18
CA LYS A 3 4.96 -16.48 16.79
C LYS A 3 3.74 -17.13 16.16
N VAL A 4 2.78 -17.56 16.98
CA VAL A 4 1.45 -18.01 16.57
C VAL A 4 0.54 -16.78 16.49
N VAL A 5 -0.03 -16.53 15.31
CA VAL A 5 -0.86 -15.36 15.02
C VAL A 5 -2.33 -15.76 14.88
N HIS A 6 -3.22 -15.03 15.51
CA HIS A 6 -4.65 -15.05 15.21
C HIS A 6 -5.01 -13.82 14.37
N LEU A 7 -5.40 -14.04 13.11
CA LEU A 7 -5.65 -12.97 12.13
C LEU A 7 -7.16 -12.79 11.91
N LEU A 8 -7.67 -11.61 12.30
CA LEU A 8 -9.08 -11.21 12.23
C LEU A 8 -9.30 -10.20 11.09
N GLY A 9 -10.47 -10.23 10.46
CA GLY A 9 -10.85 -9.25 9.44
C GLY A 9 -11.58 -9.86 8.24
N GLU A 10 -12.02 -8.98 7.35
CA GLU A 10 -12.52 -9.38 6.03
C GLU A 10 -11.35 -9.90 5.18
N GLN A 11 -11.52 -11.04 4.51
CA GLN A 11 -10.47 -11.67 3.68
C GLN A 11 -10.32 -10.97 2.32
N ASP A 12 -10.05 -9.68 2.35
CA ASP A 12 -9.76 -8.86 1.18
C ASP A 12 -8.29 -9.00 0.75
N ALA A 13 -7.90 -8.31 -0.33
CA ALA A 13 -6.53 -8.37 -0.86
C ALA A 13 -5.47 -7.90 0.16
N VAL A 14 -5.80 -6.99 1.07
CA VAL A 14 -4.87 -6.51 2.09
C VAL A 14 -4.70 -7.55 3.19
N TYR A 15 -5.79 -8.15 3.67
CA TYR A 15 -5.76 -9.27 4.60
C TYR A 15 -4.90 -10.41 4.06
N LEU A 16 -5.16 -10.83 2.82
CA LEU A 16 -4.45 -11.96 2.20
C LEU A 16 -2.95 -11.66 2.02
N ALA A 17 -2.60 -10.44 1.64
CA ALA A 17 -1.20 -10.03 1.52
C ALA A 17 -0.47 -10.00 2.86
N ILE A 18 -1.15 -9.60 3.95
CA ILE A 18 -0.59 -9.64 5.30
C ILE A 18 -0.43 -11.09 5.76
N ALA A 19 -1.43 -11.94 5.54
CA ALA A 19 -1.38 -13.35 5.88
C ALA A 19 -0.21 -14.06 5.18
N ASP A 20 -0.09 -13.91 3.85
CA ASP A 20 1.02 -14.47 3.07
C ASP A 20 2.38 -13.96 3.59
N ARG A 21 2.51 -12.65 3.84
CA ARG A 21 3.77 -12.08 4.30
C ARG A 21 4.17 -12.58 5.68
N LEU A 22 3.21 -12.69 6.62
CA LEU A 22 3.42 -13.26 7.96
C LEU A 22 3.88 -14.72 7.89
N GLU A 23 3.22 -15.54 7.09
CA GLU A 23 3.60 -16.96 6.90
C GLU A 23 5.02 -17.09 6.36
N ARG A 24 5.34 -16.31 5.31
CA ARG A 24 6.68 -16.27 4.70
C ARG A 24 7.76 -15.75 5.65
N ALA A 25 7.38 -14.96 6.66
CA ALA A 25 8.26 -14.50 7.72
C ALA A 25 8.40 -15.51 8.87
N GLY A 26 7.75 -16.67 8.77
CA GLY A 26 7.88 -17.77 9.71
C GLY A 26 6.86 -17.78 10.84
N ALA A 27 5.80 -16.96 10.76
CA ALA A 27 4.66 -17.05 11.68
C ALA A 27 3.76 -18.25 11.31
N THR A 28 3.05 -18.79 12.29
CA THR A 28 1.99 -19.80 12.09
C THR A 28 0.64 -19.21 12.48
N PHE A 29 -0.46 -19.80 12.01
CA PHE A 29 -1.81 -19.29 12.29
C PHE A 29 -2.60 -20.22 13.21
N SER A 30 -3.31 -19.63 14.17
CA SER A 30 -4.31 -20.33 14.98
C SER A 30 -5.71 -19.79 14.73
N LYS A 31 -6.71 -20.68 14.74
CA LYS A 31 -8.12 -20.31 14.73
C LYS A 31 -8.65 -19.96 16.13
N ASN A 32 -7.94 -20.37 17.17
CA ASN A 32 -8.30 -20.07 18.55
C ASN A 32 -7.46 -18.90 19.05
N ILE A 33 -8.12 -17.90 19.64
CA ILE A 33 -7.44 -16.71 20.16
C ILE A 33 -6.55 -17.04 21.37
N GLU A 34 -6.94 -18.04 22.17
CA GLU A 34 -6.24 -18.46 23.39
C GLU A 34 -4.88 -19.11 23.11
N ASP A 35 -4.71 -19.67 21.90
CA ASP A 35 -3.48 -20.32 21.45
C ASP A 35 -2.52 -19.34 20.74
N ALA A 36 -2.90 -18.07 20.62
CA ALA A 36 -2.16 -17.09 19.84
C ALA A 36 -1.23 -16.23 20.71
N ASP A 37 0.00 -16.06 20.25
CA ASP A 37 0.96 -15.12 20.82
C ASP A 37 0.65 -13.67 20.41
N LEU A 38 -0.06 -13.50 19.29
CA LEU A 38 -0.37 -12.20 18.71
C LEU A 38 -1.73 -12.19 18.00
N ILE A 39 -2.57 -11.22 18.35
CA ILE A 39 -3.87 -11.00 17.72
C ILE A 39 -3.76 -9.78 16.79
N ILE A 40 -3.91 -10.03 15.48
CA ILE A 40 -3.86 -8.99 14.45
C ILE A 40 -5.23 -8.82 13.80
N ALA A 41 -5.76 -7.61 13.81
CA ALA A 41 -7.01 -7.22 13.14
C ALA A 41 -6.71 -6.44 11.86
N VAL A 42 -7.33 -6.79 10.74
CA VAL A 42 -7.15 -6.10 9.44
C VAL A 42 -8.50 -5.60 8.90
N GLY A 43 -8.50 -4.37 8.40
CA GLY A 43 -9.65 -3.77 7.71
C GLY A 43 -10.68 -3.15 8.66
N ARG A 44 -11.91 -3.03 8.18
CA ARG A 44 -12.98 -2.25 8.84
C ARG A 44 -13.69 -2.99 9.97
N THR A 45 -13.61 -4.31 9.99
CA THR A 45 -14.60 -5.16 10.66
C THR A 45 -13.91 -6.22 11.52
N SER A 46 -13.53 -5.88 12.75
CA SER A 46 -13.23 -6.89 13.78
C SER A 46 -13.14 -6.35 15.22
N LEU A 47 -13.78 -5.22 15.54
CA LEU A 47 -13.46 -4.46 16.76
C LEU A 47 -14.55 -4.48 17.83
N THR A 48 -15.31 -5.56 17.89
CA THR A 48 -16.23 -5.79 18.99
C THR A 48 -15.70 -6.97 19.81
N THR A 49 -15.22 -6.66 21.02
CA THR A 49 -15.08 -7.51 22.23
C THR A 49 -13.75 -8.16 22.65
N SER A 50 -12.67 -8.23 21.87
CA SER A 50 -11.38 -8.80 22.35
C SER A 50 -10.24 -7.76 22.45
N GLU A 51 -9.28 -7.99 23.36
CA GLU A 51 -8.00 -7.26 23.33
C GLU A 51 -7.27 -7.59 22.03
N ILE A 52 -6.99 -6.57 21.23
CA ILE A 52 -6.25 -6.69 19.97
C ILE A 52 -4.86 -6.14 20.20
N ASP A 53 -3.84 -6.91 19.83
CA ASP A 53 -2.46 -6.43 19.95
C ASP A 53 -2.16 -5.43 18.84
N ILE A 54 -2.52 -5.76 17.60
CA ILE A 54 -2.22 -4.96 16.42
C ILE A 54 -3.46 -4.80 15.55
N ALA A 55 -3.78 -3.57 15.17
CA ALA A 55 -4.79 -3.28 14.17
C ALA A 55 -4.17 -2.64 12.93
N VAL A 56 -4.59 -3.06 11.74
CA VAL A 56 -4.22 -2.49 10.46
C VAL A 56 -5.48 -1.94 9.81
N ILE A 57 -5.58 -0.61 9.73
CA ILE A 57 -6.81 0.07 9.30
C ILE A 57 -6.55 1.07 8.17
N PRO A 58 -7.54 1.30 7.29
CA PRO A 58 -7.51 2.41 6.34
C PRO A 58 -7.46 3.78 7.04
N ALA A 59 -6.87 4.77 6.38
CA ALA A 59 -6.67 6.13 6.92
C ALA A 59 -7.92 6.83 7.48
N LYS A 60 -9.09 6.58 6.91
CA LYS A 60 -10.35 7.24 7.28
C LYS A 60 -11.14 6.49 8.35
N GLU A 61 -10.68 5.33 8.78
CA GLU A 61 -11.35 4.55 9.83
C GLU A 61 -11.02 5.07 11.22
N LYS A 62 -11.97 4.87 12.15
CA LYS A 62 -11.75 5.21 13.57
C LYS A 62 -10.77 4.22 14.20
N ASN A 63 -9.99 4.72 15.14
CA ASN A 63 -9.04 3.88 15.87
C ASN A 63 -9.76 2.81 16.70
N PRO A 64 -9.40 1.53 16.55
CA PRO A 64 -9.77 0.49 17.50
C PRO A 64 -9.22 0.69 18.90
N ASN A 65 -9.73 -0.12 19.82
CA ASN A 65 -9.00 -0.49 21.02
C ASN A 65 -7.95 -1.56 20.69
N ALA A 66 -6.74 -1.13 20.33
CA ALA A 66 -5.59 -2.00 20.08
C ALA A 66 -4.32 -1.39 20.68
N LYS A 67 -3.34 -2.23 21.06
CA LYS A 67 -2.05 -1.74 21.61
C LYS A 67 -1.28 -0.94 20.55
N LEU A 68 -1.20 -1.47 19.33
CA LEU A 68 -0.60 -0.83 18.17
C LEU A 68 -1.62 -0.70 17.03
N ILE A 69 -1.63 0.45 16.36
CA ILE A 69 -2.48 0.70 15.20
C ILE A 69 -1.61 1.16 14.04
N PHE A 70 -1.55 0.37 12.97
CA PHE A 70 -1.09 0.81 11.67
C PHE A 70 -2.22 1.48 10.93
N ARG A 71 -2.14 2.81 10.77
CA ARG A 71 -3.06 3.57 9.94
C ARG A 71 -2.44 3.70 8.54
N VAL A 72 -3.00 2.99 7.57
CA VAL A 72 -2.46 2.94 6.22
C VAL A 72 -3.12 4.02 5.34
N HIS A 73 -2.29 4.90 4.78
CA HIS A 73 -2.67 5.95 3.85
C HIS A 73 -2.26 5.56 2.43
N ASP A 74 -3.10 5.90 1.46
CA ASP A 74 -2.78 5.83 0.03
C ASP A 74 -2.12 4.49 -0.38
N ILE A 75 -2.73 3.36 -0.04
CA ILE A 75 -2.18 2.06 -0.43
C ILE A 75 -2.56 1.74 -1.88
N LEU A 76 -1.55 1.34 -2.66
CA LEU A 76 -1.71 0.83 -4.01
C LEU A 76 -1.87 -0.69 -3.93
N VAL A 77 -3.07 -1.15 -4.29
CA VAL A 77 -3.46 -2.57 -4.30
C VAL A 77 -3.83 -2.99 -5.73
N PRO A 78 -2.98 -3.76 -6.43
CA PRO A 78 -3.23 -4.15 -7.82
C PRO A 78 -4.53 -4.93 -8.03
N GLN A 79 -4.89 -5.82 -7.10
CA GLN A 79 -6.11 -6.66 -7.18
C GLN A 79 -7.42 -5.88 -6.98
N GLN A 80 -7.33 -4.56 -6.76
CA GLN A 80 -8.41 -3.70 -6.30
C GLN A 80 -8.97 -4.12 -4.93
N VAL A 81 -9.36 -3.13 -4.13
CA VAL A 81 -9.96 -3.40 -2.83
C VAL A 81 -10.86 -2.25 -2.41
N ASN A 82 -11.97 -2.59 -1.78
CA ASN A 82 -12.93 -1.60 -1.29
C ASN A 82 -12.45 -1.03 0.05
N GLY A 83 -12.43 0.30 0.16
CA GLY A 83 -12.21 0.99 1.43
C GLY A 83 -10.80 1.38 1.79
N TRP A 84 -9.80 0.94 1.02
CA TRP A 84 -8.41 1.34 1.24
C TRP A 84 -7.96 2.53 0.39
N GLY A 85 -8.89 3.17 -0.32
CA GLY A 85 -8.63 4.40 -1.08
C GLY A 85 -8.04 4.20 -2.47
N SER A 86 -7.92 2.95 -2.95
CA SER A 86 -7.35 2.62 -4.26
C SER A 86 -8.33 2.73 -5.44
N LYS A 87 -9.63 2.95 -5.20
CA LYS A 87 -10.66 3.00 -6.26
C LYS A 87 -10.32 3.99 -7.38
N ILE A 88 -9.78 5.16 -7.03
CA ILE A 88 -9.43 6.19 -8.02
C ILE A 88 -8.39 5.69 -9.03
N LEU A 89 -7.48 4.80 -8.60
CA LEU A 89 -6.48 4.20 -9.48
C LEU A 89 -7.13 3.26 -10.50
N SER A 90 -8.17 2.51 -10.09
CA SER A 90 -8.96 1.69 -11.03
C SER A 90 -9.66 2.56 -12.07
N ASP A 91 -10.34 3.63 -11.63
CA ASP A 91 -11.04 4.55 -12.52
C ASP A 91 -10.08 5.20 -13.54
N TRP A 92 -8.84 5.51 -13.12
CA TRP A 92 -7.78 6.00 -14.00
C TRP A 92 -7.22 4.94 -14.95
N VAL A 93 -7.11 3.67 -14.52
CA VAL A 93 -6.69 2.58 -15.40
C VAL A 93 -7.67 2.45 -16.56
N ASP A 94 -8.96 2.42 -16.26
CA ASP A 94 -10.01 2.28 -17.27
C ASP A 94 -9.99 3.48 -18.24
N TRP A 95 -9.93 4.70 -17.71
CA TRP A 95 -9.84 5.90 -18.53
C TRP A 95 -8.59 5.92 -19.44
N VAL A 96 -7.43 5.46 -18.95
CA VAL A 96 -6.22 5.35 -19.78
C VAL A 96 -6.36 4.27 -20.86
N LYS A 97 -6.95 3.12 -20.52
CA LYS A 97 -7.21 2.02 -21.47
C LYS A 97 -8.18 2.45 -22.57
N ASP A 98 -9.17 3.28 -22.24
CA ASP A 98 -10.20 3.82 -23.14
C ASP A 98 -9.70 4.97 -24.03
N GLY A 99 -8.38 5.20 -24.07
CA GLY A 99 -7.75 6.18 -24.96
C GLY A 99 -7.55 7.56 -24.35
N SER A 100 -7.87 7.75 -23.06
CA SER A 100 -7.66 9.03 -22.35
C SER A 100 -8.41 10.22 -22.98
N GLU A 101 -9.60 9.98 -23.56
CA GLU A 101 -10.43 11.05 -24.11
C GLU A 101 -11.19 11.82 -23.01
N GLY A 102 -11.33 13.13 -23.17
CA GLY A 102 -12.00 14.00 -22.20
C GLY A 102 -11.17 14.29 -20.94
N ASN A 103 -11.85 14.67 -19.85
CA ASN A 103 -11.19 14.93 -18.57
C ASN A 103 -11.03 13.62 -17.78
N PRO A 104 -9.88 13.40 -17.13
CA PRO A 104 -9.71 12.25 -16.24
C PRO A 104 -10.68 12.33 -15.05
N PRO A 105 -11.04 11.20 -14.43
CA PRO A 105 -11.71 11.18 -13.14
C PRO A 105 -11.03 12.14 -12.15
N GLU A 106 -11.81 13.06 -11.57
CA GLU A 106 -11.29 14.12 -10.71
C GLU A 106 -10.68 13.54 -9.43
N ASP A 107 -9.40 13.82 -9.21
CA ASP A 107 -8.74 13.72 -7.90
C ASP A 107 -7.93 14.99 -7.70
N VAL A 108 -8.18 15.69 -6.61
CA VAL A 108 -7.65 17.04 -6.37
C VAL A 108 -6.41 17.01 -5.49
N GLU A 109 -6.14 15.89 -4.82
CA GLU A 109 -5.10 15.78 -3.80
C GLU A 109 -3.94 14.90 -4.27
N ALA A 110 -2.71 15.43 -4.15
CA ALA A 110 -1.53 14.57 -4.27
C ALA A 110 -1.48 13.58 -3.09
N ARG A 111 -0.98 12.38 -3.35
CA ARG A 111 -1.02 11.27 -2.39
C ARG A 111 0.34 10.66 -2.18
N HIS A 112 0.55 10.10 -1.01
CA HIS A 112 1.79 9.43 -0.64
C HIS A 112 1.64 7.94 -0.88
N TRP A 113 1.53 7.54 -2.14
CA TRP A 113 1.27 6.15 -2.50
C TRP A 113 2.33 5.17 -1.96
N VAL A 114 1.89 4.11 -1.32
CA VAL A 114 2.73 2.98 -0.89
C VAL A 114 2.23 1.69 -1.53
N HIS A 115 3.14 0.88 -2.05
CA HIS A 115 2.77 -0.42 -2.60
C HIS A 115 2.34 -1.37 -1.48
N ILE A 116 1.30 -2.17 -1.70
CA ILE A 116 0.83 -3.19 -0.74
C ILE A 116 1.97 -4.05 -0.21
N ARG A 117 2.89 -4.50 -1.08
CA ARG A 117 4.06 -5.31 -0.67
C ARG A 117 4.97 -4.61 0.33
N ASP A 118 5.23 -3.30 0.16
CA ASP A 118 6.07 -2.56 1.11
C ASP A 118 5.34 -2.32 2.43
N ALA A 119 4.02 -2.07 2.36
CA ALA A 119 3.20 -1.89 3.56
C ALA A 119 3.11 -3.17 4.38
N THR A 120 2.82 -4.32 3.75
CA THR A 120 2.74 -5.60 4.44
C THR A 120 4.09 -6.03 4.98
N ASP A 121 5.19 -5.78 4.26
CA ASP A 121 6.54 -6.05 4.75
C ASP A 121 6.85 -5.29 6.05
N ALA A 122 6.52 -4.00 6.10
CA ALA A 122 6.70 -3.19 7.31
C ALA A 122 5.86 -3.68 8.48
N ILE A 123 4.57 -3.93 8.23
CA ILE A 123 3.64 -4.42 9.24
C ILE A 123 4.14 -5.75 9.80
N THR A 124 4.49 -6.71 8.93
CA THR A 124 5.00 -8.02 9.34
C THR A 124 6.30 -7.90 10.13
N GLN A 125 7.27 -7.10 9.64
CA GLN A 125 8.56 -6.97 10.29
C GLN A 125 8.42 -6.38 11.70
N ILE A 126 7.62 -5.33 11.88
CA ILE A 126 7.38 -4.72 13.20
C ILE A 126 6.60 -5.69 14.10
N SER A 127 5.53 -6.32 13.58
CA SER A 127 4.67 -7.22 14.35
C SER A 127 5.42 -8.45 14.89
N LEU A 128 6.34 -8.99 14.10
CA LEU A 128 7.11 -10.18 14.46
C LEU A 128 8.43 -9.86 15.15
N SER A 129 8.79 -8.58 15.30
CA SER A 129 10.01 -8.21 16.01
C SER A 129 9.99 -8.67 17.48
N GLU A 130 11.18 -8.91 18.02
CA GLU A 130 11.39 -9.23 19.45
C GLU A 130 11.51 -7.94 20.30
N ALA A 131 11.42 -6.76 19.67
CA ALA A 131 11.32 -5.49 20.37
C ALA A 131 9.93 -5.36 21.03
N ASP A 132 9.85 -4.58 22.10
CA ASP A 132 8.56 -4.28 22.72
C ASP A 132 7.62 -3.69 21.67
N ILE A 133 6.38 -4.20 21.64
CA ILE A 133 5.35 -3.72 20.71
C ILE A 133 5.17 -2.22 20.96
N ALA A 134 5.45 -1.42 19.93
CA ALA A 134 5.20 0.00 19.96
C ALA A 134 3.73 0.27 20.34
N VAL A 135 3.47 1.22 21.23
CA VAL A 135 2.11 1.54 21.67
C VAL A 135 1.62 2.79 20.95
N GLY A 136 0.36 2.76 20.51
CA GLY A 136 -0.32 3.90 19.91
C GLY A 136 -0.50 3.74 18.40
N VAL A 137 -0.38 4.85 17.65
CA VAL A 137 -0.68 4.89 16.22
C VAL A 137 0.59 5.15 15.41
N ILE A 138 0.82 4.31 14.42
CA ILE A 138 1.85 4.49 13.39
C ILE A 138 1.15 4.73 12.06
N ASP A 139 1.33 5.92 11.51
CA ASP A 139 0.87 6.21 10.15
C ASP A 139 1.84 5.59 9.12
N LEU A 140 1.29 4.88 8.14
CA LEU A 140 2.02 4.18 7.09
C LEU A 140 1.63 4.75 5.73
N ALA A 141 2.61 5.34 5.04
CA ALA A 141 2.44 5.89 3.70
C ALA A 141 3.77 5.86 2.93
N GLY A 142 3.70 6.17 1.64
CA GLY A 142 4.86 6.36 0.78
C GLY A 142 5.70 7.57 1.20
N ARG A 143 6.97 7.60 0.76
CA ARG A 143 7.89 8.70 1.09
C ARG A 143 7.77 9.91 0.17
N ARG A 144 7.08 9.78 -0.96
CA ARG A 144 6.98 10.82 -1.99
C ARG A 144 5.52 11.07 -2.30
N ALA A 145 5.15 12.33 -2.38
CA ALA A 145 3.84 12.74 -2.88
C ALA A 145 3.83 12.62 -4.41
N TRP A 146 2.69 12.20 -4.95
CA TRP A 146 2.41 12.15 -6.38
C TRP A 146 1.13 12.92 -6.65
N SER A 147 1.19 13.94 -7.51
CA SER A 147 -0.01 14.61 -8.00
C SER A 147 -0.80 13.68 -8.92
N SER A 148 -2.09 13.94 -9.06
CA SER A 148 -2.95 13.25 -10.02
C SER A 148 -2.36 13.30 -11.43
N ASP A 149 -1.90 14.47 -11.87
CA ASP A 149 -1.25 14.65 -13.18
C ASP A 149 0.00 13.77 -13.32
N ALA A 150 0.87 13.73 -12.31
CA ALA A 150 2.08 12.92 -12.36
C ALA A 150 1.77 11.42 -12.40
N VAL A 151 0.72 10.96 -11.70
CA VAL A 151 0.27 9.56 -11.77
C VAL A 151 -0.29 9.26 -13.15
N LEU A 152 -1.17 10.12 -13.68
CA LEU A 152 -1.81 9.94 -14.98
C LEU A 152 -0.81 9.98 -16.13
N ASP A 153 0.15 10.90 -16.13
CA ASP A 153 1.20 10.98 -17.13
C ASP A 153 2.07 9.72 -17.14
N GLU A 154 2.42 9.22 -15.95
CA GLU A 154 3.14 7.95 -15.80
C GLU A 154 2.29 6.77 -16.32
N MET A 155 1.00 6.71 -15.98
CA MET A 155 0.09 5.67 -16.46
C MET A 155 -0.05 5.68 -18.00
N LYS A 156 -0.25 6.85 -18.61
CA LYS A 156 -0.32 7.02 -20.07
C LYS A 156 0.96 6.56 -20.76
N LEU A 157 2.12 6.95 -20.21
CA LEU A 157 3.42 6.54 -20.74
C LEU A 157 3.58 5.01 -20.69
N LEU A 158 3.24 4.40 -19.56
CA LEU A 158 3.34 2.95 -19.37
C LEU A 158 2.41 2.19 -20.30
N TRP A 159 1.16 2.61 -20.40
CA TRP A 159 0.16 2.01 -21.29
C TRP A 159 0.58 2.14 -22.76
N ARG A 160 1.04 3.32 -23.18
CA ARG A 160 1.56 3.55 -24.54
C ARG A 160 2.73 2.63 -24.86
N ARG A 161 3.68 2.44 -23.94
CA ARG A 161 4.82 1.53 -24.16
C ARG A 161 4.39 0.07 -24.28
N TYR A 162 3.39 -0.32 -23.50
CA TYR A 162 2.80 -1.65 -23.59
C TYR A 162 2.13 -1.85 -24.96
N THR A 163 1.26 -0.93 -25.39
CA THR A 163 0.57 -1.02 -26.68
C THR A 163 1.55 -0.91 -27.87
N ASP A 164 2.55 -0.02 -27.81
CA ASP A 164 3.61 0.07 -28.82
C ASP A 164 4.38 -1.25 -28.95
N SER A 165 4.58 -1.98 -27.85
CA SER A 165 5.21 -3.30 -27.87
C SER A 165 4.32 -4.35 -28.51
N LEU A 166 3.02 -4.34 -28.21
CA LEU A 166 2.05 -5.26 -28.81
C LEU A 166 1.92 -5.06 -30.32
N TYR A 167 1.94 -3.82 -30.78
CA TYR A 167 1.74 -3.47 -32.20
C TYR A 167 3.03 -3.27 -32.98
N LEU A 168 4.20 -3.40 -32.32
CA LEU A 168 5.52 -3.16 -32.92
C LEU A 168 5.69 -1.73 -33.47
N THR A 169 5.10 -0.73 -32.80
CA THR A 169 5.05 0.67 -33.24
C THR A 169 5.94 1.62 -32.43
N HIS A 170 6.92 1.10 -31.71
CA HIS A 170 7.86 1.91 -30.93
C HIS A 170 8.50 3.03 -31.76
N THR A 171 8.56 4.22 -31.18
CA THR A 171 9.28 5.37 -31.72
C THR A 171 10.43 5.75 -30.80
N VAL A 172 11.40 6.53 -31.30
CA VAL A 172 12.47 7.06 -30.43
C VAL A 172 11.86 7.79 -29.23
N GLU A 173 10.84 8.62 -29.47
CA GLU A 173 10.14 9.39 -28.44
C GLU A 173 9.48 8.50 -27.37
N SER A 174 8.82 7.40 -27.75
CA SER A 174 8.19 6.49 -26.79
C SER A 174 9.21 5.76 -25.90
N LEU A 175 10.47 5.65 -26.36
CA LEU A 175 11.59 5.04 -25.64
C LEU A 175 12.43 6.05 -24.84
N THR A 176 12.60 7.29 -25.30
CA THR A 176 13.51 8.28 -24.67
C THR A 176 12.91 9.01 -23.49
N ASN A 177 11.58 9.18 -23.42
CA ASN A 177 10.95 9.87 -22.30
C ASN A 177 10.88 8.93 -21.09
N VAL A 178 11.88 9.00 -20.23
CA VAL A 178 11.73 8.60 -18.82
C VAL A 178 11.55 9.90 -18.04
N PRO A 179 10.33 10.46 -17.94
CA PRO A 179 10.11 11.50 -16.97
C PRO A 179 10.50 10.89 -15.62
N SER A 180 11.57 11.43 -15.03
CA SER A 180 11.85 11.10 -13.65
C SER A 180 10.62 11.55 -12.87
N PRO A 181 10.01 10.72 -12.03
CA PRO A 181 8.96 11.17 -11.12
C PRO A 181 9.35 12.38 -10.26
N ALA A 182 10.66 12.70 -10.21
CA ALA A 182 11.20 13.85 -9.53
C ALA A 182 11.02 15.20 -10.25
N SER A 183 10.63 15.24 -11.54
CA SER A 183 10.64 16.51 -12.30
C SER A 183 9.44 17.41 -12.04
N GLN A 184 8.31 16.87 -11.56
CA GLN A 184 7.19 17.67 -11.06
C GLN A 184 7.12 17.51 -9.55
N GLN A 185 7.98 18.22 -8.82
CA GLN A 185 7.77 18.40 -7.39
C GLN A 185 6.43 19.13 -7.22
N PHE A 186 5.47 18.47 -6.59
CA PHE A 186 4.23 19.10 -6.21
C PHE A 186 4.52 20.34 -5.34
N GLU A 187 4.17 21.54 -5.83
CA GLU A 187 4.42 22.81 -5.13
C GLU A 187 3.38 23.13 -4.04
N GLY A 188 2.30 22.35 -3.94
CA GLY A 188 1.25 22.56 -2.94
C GLY A 188 1.63 22.06 -1.54
N LYS A 189 0.89 22.55 -0.53
CA LYS A 189 0.99 22.06 0.85
C LYS A 189 0.13 20.83 1.04
N ILE A 190 0.68 19.64 0.81
CA ILE A 190 0.05 18.41 1.29
C ILE A 190 0.74 17.97 2.56
N SER A 191 -0.06 17.86 3.62
CA SER A 191 0.43 17.40 4.91
C SER A 191 0.71 15.90 4.81
N ARG A 192 1.97 15.54 4.61
CA ARG A 192 2.42 14.17 4.77
C ARG A 192 2.10 13.69 6.19
N PRO A 193 1.59 12.46 6.39
CA PRO A 193 1.49 11.91 7.73
C PRO A 193 2.88 11.86 8.39
N ASN A 194 2.94 11.94 9.72
CA ASN A 194 4.21 11.85 10.40
C ASN A 194 4.75 10.41 10.32
N LEU A 195 5.76 10.20 9.48
CA LEU A 195 6.37 8.87 9.28
C LEU A 195 7.54 8.58 10.24
N ALA A 196 7.88 9.49 11.16
CA ALA A 196 8.96 9.26 12.12
C ALA A 196 8.71 8.03 13.00
N PRO A 197 7.50 7.81 13.58
CA PRO A 197 7.22 6.61 14.35
C PRO A 197 7.39 5.31 13.54
N LEU A 198 6.99 5.32 12.26
CA LEU A 198 7.20 4.18 11.37
C LEU A 198 8.68 3.93 11.12
N HIS A 199 9.44 5.00 10.85
CA HIS A 199 10.87 4.91 10.61
C HIS A 199 11.60 4.31 11.81
N ASP A 200 11.32 4.81 13.01
CA ASP A 200 11.93 4.36 14.26
C ASP A 200 11.54 2.92 14.61
N ALA A 201 10.27 2.55 14.41
CA ALA A 201 9.81 1.17 14.60
C ALA A 201 10.50 0.19 13.64
N MET A 202 10.74 0.59 12.38
CA MET A 202 11.49 -0.24 11.43
C MET A 202 12.96 -0.40 11.83
N LEU A 203 13.59 0.66 12.35
CA LEU A 203 14.96 0.59 12.91
C LEU A 203 15.01 -0.38 14.09
N ALA A 204 14.06 -0.25 15.03
CA ALA A 204 13.95 -1.13 16.19
C ALA A 204 13.69 -2.60 15.81
N ALA A 205 12.94 -2.82 14.72
CA ALA A 205 12.70 -4.14 14.15
C ALA A 205 13.88 -4.68 13.31
N GLY A 206 15.04 -4.04 13.35
CA GLY A 206 16.30 -4.52 12.76
C GLY A 206 16.54 -4.10 11.31
N ARG A 207 15.75 -3.17 10.74
CA ARG A 207 16.00 -2.64 9.39
C ARG A 207 16.94 -1.44 9.46
N GLU A 208 18.17 -1.58 8.98
CA GLU A 208 19.24 -0.56 9.10
C GLU A 208 18.87 0.83 8.58
N GLU A 209 18.10 0.92 7.49
CA GLU A 209 17.72 2.20 6.88
C GLU A 209 16.36 2.74 7.35
N GLY A 210 15.71 2.04 8.29
CA GLY A 210 14.34 2.32 8.74
C GLY A 210 13.32 2.24 7.60
N TRP A 211 12.31 3.10 7.62
CA TRP A 211 11.28 3.11 6.57
C TRP A 211 11.81 3.58 5.21
N ARG A 212 11.92 2.63 4.28
CA ARG A 212 12.24 2.88 2.87
C ARG A 212 11.46 1.90 1.98
N PRO A 213 10.31 2.31 1.42
CA PRO A 213 9.61 1.51 0.40
C PRO A 213 10.57 1.17 -0.74
N LEU A 214 10.60 -0.09 -1.15
CA LEU A 214 11.49 -0.58 -2.20
C LEU A 214 10.79 -0.66 -3.55
N THR A 215 9.47 -0.83 -3.55
CA THR A 215 8.70 -0.94 -4.79
C THR A 215 8.53 0.44 -5.42
N ALA A 216 9.02 0.60 -6.65
CA ALA A 216 8.80 1.81 -7.41
C ALA A 216 7.32 1.96 -7.79
N MET A 217 6.78 3.18 -7.74
CA MET A 217 5.39 3.49 -8.13
C MET A 217 5.03 2.91 -9.51
N ARG A 218 5.94 3.03 -10.48
CA ARG A 218 5.81 2.48 -11.83
C ARG A 218 5.47 0.98 -11.85
N VAL A 219 6.07 0.20 -10.94
CA VAL A 219 5.80 -1.24 -10.84
C VAL A 219 4.35 -1.45 -10.39
N GLY A 220 3.91 -0.73 -9.36
CA GLY A 220 2.51 -0.79 -8.91
C GLY A 220 1.51 -0.40 -10.00
N LEU A 221 1.80 0.67 -10.75
CA LEU A 221 0.95 1.12 -11.87
C LEU A 221 0.89 0.07 -13.01
N MET A 222 2.01 -0.54 -13.35
CA MET A 222 2.02 -1.66 -14.32
C MET A 222 1.22 -2.86 -13.82
N GLU A 223 1.30 -3.17 -12.52
CA GLU A 223 0.54 -4.26 -11.92
C GLU A 223 -0.96 -3.98 -11.92
N LEU A 224 -1.37 -2.72 -11.73
CA LEU A 224 -2.77 -2.30 -11.88
C LEU A 224 -3.29 -2.56 -13.30
N PHE A 225 -2.51 -2.17 -14.33
CA PHE A 225 -2.87 -2.51 -15.71
C PHE A 225 -2.98 -4.02 -15.91
N ALA A 226 -2.01 -4.80 -15.42
CA ALA A 226 -2.02 -6.26 -15.56
C ALA A 226 -3.23 -6.92 -14.88
N HIS A 227 -3.64 -6.44 -13.71
CA HIS A 227 -4.81 -6.97 -13.01
C HIS A 227 -6.14 -6.52 -13.62
N SER A 228 -6.18 -5.38 -14.30
CA SER A 228 -7.35 -4.93 -15.05
C SER A 228 -7.64 -5.73 -16.34
N GLN A 229 -6.77 -6.66 -16.72
CA GLN A 229 -6.93 -7.50 -17.92
C GLN A 229 -7.74 -8.79 -17.64
N GLY A 230 -8.46 -8.83 -16.51
CA GLY A 230 -9.19 -10.00 -16.02
C GLY A 230 -10.72 -9.87 -15.98
N GLU A 231 -11.30 -8.81 -16.57
CA GLU A 231 -12.75 -8.66 -16.75
C GLU A 231 -13.11 -8.53 -18.24
#